data_AF-A0A7W1P5J1-F1
#
_entry.id   AF-A0A7W1P5J1-F1
#
_cell.length_a   1.000
_cell.length_b   1.000
_cell.length_c   1.000
_cell.angle_alpha   90.00
_cell.angle_beta   90.00
_cell.angle_gamma   90.00
#
_symmetry.space_group_name_H-M   'P 1'
#
loop_
_entity.id
_entity.type
_entity.pdbx_description
1 polymer ?
#
loop_
_entity_poly.entity_id
_entity_poly.type
_entity_poly.pdbx_seq_one_letter_code
_entity_poly.pdbx_strand_id
1 'polypeptide(L)' 'MKRYDDPSGDLDPVVHAYMQDVDRSLLRRNLQLTPEERVRKLQDFVRLITRLRDAGRTARG' A
#
# COMPACT_ATOMS: atom_id res chain seq x y z
N MET A 1 6.69 26.36 16.22
CA MET A 1 6.37 24.96 15.87
C MET A 1 4.89 24.92 15.48
N LYS A 2 4.56 24.86 14.18
CA LYS A 2 3.16 24.79 13.71
C LYS A 2 2.64 23.40 14.08
N ARG A 3 1.62 23.30 14.92
CA ARG A 3 0.97 22.00 15.22
C ARG A 3 0.21 21.60 13.96
N TYR A 4 0.57 20.47 13.36
CA TYR A 4 -0.15 19.91 12.20
C TYR A 4 -1.52 19.33 12.59
N ASP A 5 -1.81 19.28 13.89
CA ASP A 5 -3.08 18.85 14.46
C ASP A 5 -3.92 20.09 14.83
N ASP A 6 -4.45 20.80 13.83
CA ASP A 6 -5.52 21.76 14.06
C ASP A 6 -6.85 20.98 14.21
N PRO A 7 -7.54 21.04 15.37
CA PRO A 7 -8.77 20.31 15.60
C PRO A 7 -9.97 20.79 14.76
N SER A 8 -9.80 21.85 13.96
CA SER A 8 -10.80 22.33 13.00
C SER A 8 -11.15 21.33 11.89
N GLY A 9 -10.28 20.33 11.64
CA GLY A 9 -10.49 19.29 10.63
C GLY A 9 -10.08 19.68 9.22
N ASP A 10 -9.66 20.92 9.00
CA ASP A 10 -9.10 21.36 7.72
C ASP A 10 -7.63 20.94 7.63
N LEU A 11 -7.34 20.06 6.66
CA LEU A 11 -5.96 19.68 6.32
C LEU A 11 -5.17 20.95 5.99
N ASP A 12 -3.94 21.05 6.52
CA ASP A 12 -3.03 22.15 6.15
C ASP A 12 -3.05 22.32 4.63
N PRO A 13 -3.30 23.53 4.09
CA PRO A 13 -3.44 23.76 2.66
C PRO A 13 -2.26 23.23 1.84
N VAL A 14 -1.06 23.22 2.42
CA VAL A 14 0.14 22.63 1.81
C VAL A 14 -0.02 21.12 1.68
N VAL A 15 -0.45 20.44 2.75
CA VAL A 15 -0.70 19.00 2.73
C VAL A 15 -1.80 18.64 1.73
N HIS A 16 -2.89 19.41 1.69
CA HIS A 16 -3.97 19.20 0.72
C HIS A 16 -3.46 19.29 -0.72
N ALA A 17 -2.67 20.33 -1.04
CA ALA A 17 -2.08 20.52 -2.37
C ALA A 17 -1.18 19.34 -2.79
N TYR A 18 -0.38 18.78 -1.88
CA TYR A 18 0.48 17.64 -2.22
C TYR A 18 -0.26 16.30 -2.24
N MET A 19 -1.34 16.15 -1.47
CA MET A 19 -2.08 14.89 -1.35
C MET A 19 -3.22 14.73 -2.37
N GLN A 20 -3.44 15.72 -3.24
CA GLN A 20 -4.56 15.74 -4.19
C GLN A 20 -4.54 14.53 -5.15
N ASP A 21 -3.37 14.14 -5.64
CA ASP A 21 -3.20 13.05 -6.60
C ASP A 21 -2.74 11.74 -5.95
N VAL A 22 -2.62 11.71 -4.62
CA VAL A 22 -2.18 10.52 -3.90
C VAL A 22 -3.37 9.58 -3.69
N ASP A 23 -3.40 8.49 -4.44
CA ASP A 23 -4.35 7.41 -4.18
C ASP A 23 -4.01 6.68 -2.88
N ARG A 24 -4.87 6.89 -1.87
CA ARG A 24 -4.76 6.27 -0.55
C ARG A 24 -5.56 4.98 -0.41
N SER A 25 -6.23 4.52 -1.47
CA SER A 25 -7.08 3.33 -1.47
C SER A 25 -6.30 2.08 -1.02
N LEU A 26 -5.10 1.86 -1.56
CA LEU A 26 -4.24 0.74 -1.21
C LEU A 26 -3.77 0.78 0.24
N LEU A 27 -3.38 1.96 0.74
CA LEU A 27 -2.96 2.14 2.12
C LEU A 27 -4.12 1.84 3.07
N ARG A 28 -5.30 2.42 2.84
CA ARG A 28 -6.50 2.18 3.65
C ARG A 28 -6.90 0.71 3.66
N ARG A 29 -6.93 0.07 2.48
CA ARG A 29 -7.25 -1.36 2.36
C ARG A 29 -6.26 -2.23 3.11
N ASN A 30 -4.96 -1.93 3.08
CA ASN A 30 -3.95 -2.69 3.82
C ASN A 30 -4.05 -2.49 5.33
N LEU A 31 -4.39 -1.27 5.78
CA LEU A 31 -4.56 -0.97 7.21
C LEU A 31 -5.77 -1.69 7.82
N GLN A 32 -6.80 -1.99 7.01
CA GLN A 32 -7.97 -2.76 7.42
C GLN A 32 -7.68 -4.25 7.65
N LEU A 33 -6.56 -4.78 7.13
CA LEU A 33 -6.26 -6.21 7.25
C LEU A 33 -5.82 -6.60 8.66
N THR A 34 -6.33 -7.73 9.16
CA THR A 34 -5.83 -8.37 10.38
C THR A 34 -4.41 -8.92 10.19
N PRO A 35 -3.66 -9.22 11.26
CA PRO A 35 -2.36 -9.86 11.15
C PRO A 35 -2.38 -11.15 10.31
N GLU A 36 -3.38 -12.01 10.49
CA GLU A 36 -3.53 -13.28 9.77
C GLU A 36 -3.75 -13.03 8.27
N GLU A 37 -4.59 -12.06 7.93
CA GLU A 37 -4.84 -11.67 6.55
C GLU A 37 -3.59 -11.10 5.87
N ARG A 38 -2.78 -10.32 6.60
CA ARG A 38 -1.48 -9.82 6.09
C ARG A 38 -0.53 -10.96 5.79
N VAL A 39 -0.42 -11.95 6.68
CA VAL A 39 0.41 -13.15 6.46
C VAL A 39 -0.08 -13.93 5.25
N ARG A 40 -1.39 -14.15 5.13
CA ARG A 40 -1.98 -14.86 3.98
C ARG A 40 -1.70 -14.14 2.66
N LYS A 41 -1.89 -12.82 2.63
CA LYS A 41 -1.59 -11.97 1.47
C LYS A 41 -0.12 -12.05 1.06
N LEU A 42 0.81 -12.07 2.03
CA LEU A 42 2.24 -12.25 1.76
C LEU A 42 2.52 -13.62 1.13
N GLN A 43 1.92 -14.69 1.67
CA GLN A 43 2.09 -16.04 1.13
C GLN A 43 1.57 -16.15 -0.32
N ASP A 44 0.43 -15.53 -0.63
CA ASP A 44 -0.11 -15.47 -1.99
C ASP A 44 0.85 -14.75 -2.94
N PHE A 45 1.40 -13.62 -2.50
CA PHE A 45 2.37 -12.86 -3.28
C PHE A 45 3.65 -13.67 -3.56
N VAL A 46 4.22 -14.32 -2.54
CA VAL A 46 5.41 -15.17 -2.71
C VAL A 46 5.12 -16.31 -3.70
N ARG A 47 3.95 -16.98 -3.60
CA ARG A 47 3.55 -18.02 -4.56
C ARG A 47 3.50 -17.51 -5.99
N LEU A 48 2.95 -16.30 -6.21
CA LEU A 48 2.90 -15.68 -7.52
C LEU A 48 4.31 -15.42 -8.08
N ILE A 49 5.18 -14.79 -7.29
CA ILE A 49 6.55 -14.46 -7.71
C ILE A 49 7.35 -15.72 -8.05
N THR A 50 7.22 -16.79 -7.26
CA THR A 50 7.85 -18.08 -7.57
C THR A 50 7.38 -18.61 -8.92
N ARG A 51 6.07 -18.65 -9.17
CA ARG A 51 5.52 -19.11 -10.46
C ARG A 51 6.02 -18.28 -11.65
N LEU A 52 6.04 -16.95 -11.51
CA LEU A 52 6.54 -16.06 -12.57
C LEU A 52 8.03 -16.30 -12.85
N ARG A 53 8.81 -16.52 -11.79
CA ARG A 53 10.24 -16.81 -11.93
C ARG A 53 10.47 -18.13 -12.67
N ASP A 54 9.71 -19.16 -12.34
CA ASP A 54 9.83 -20.47 -12.99
C ASP A 54 9.39 -20.42 -14.46
N ALA A 55 8.26 -19.76 -14.76
CA ALA A 55 7.84 -19.51 -16.13
C ALA A 55 8.91 -18.76 -16.94
N GLY A 56 9.55 -17.75 -16.33
CA GLY A 56 10.65 -17.01 -16.97
C GLY A 56 11.92 -17.83 -17.17
N ARG A 57 12.16 -18.88 -16.38
CA ARG A 57 13.25 -19.84 -16.64
C ARG A 57 12.92 -20.74 -17.82
N THR A 58 11.71 -21.29 -17.86
CA THR A 58 11.23 -22.13 -18.96
C THR A 58 11.21 -21.38 -20.29
N ALA A 59 10.85 -20.09 -20.29
CA ALA A 59 10.82 -19.30 -21.52
C ALA A 59 12.20 -18.92 -22.09
N ARG A 60 13.28 -19.06 -21.32
CA ARG A 60 14.66 -18.75 -21.74
C ARG A 60 15.50 -19.96 -22.13
N GLY A 61 15.04 -21.17 -21.79
CA GLY A 61 15.67 -22.44 -22.18
C GLY A 61 14.95 -23.03 -23.38
#